data_AF-M2YNQ6-F1
#
_entry.id   AF-M2YNQ6-F1
#
_cell.length_a   1.000
_cell.length_b   1.000
_cell.length_c   1.000
_cell.angle_alpha   90.00
_cell.angle_beta   90.00
_cell.angle_gamma   90.00
#
_symmetry.space_group_name_H-M   'P 1'
#
loop_
_entity.id
_entity.type
_entity.pdbx_description
1 polymer ?
#
loop_
_entity_poly.entity_id
_entity_poly.type
_entity_poly.pdbx_seq_one_letter_code
_entity_poly.pdbx_strand_id
1 'polypeptide(L)' 'IFMDITMPVMDGLEAGRRIRAYERAAGLQPVMIVALTALASQHARQEAYSSGIDLFLTKPVRYKDIEKMFED' A
#
# COMPACT_ATOMS: atom_id res chain seq x y z
N ILE A 1 0.53 -4.17 6.55
CA ILE A 1 1.80 -3.97 5.83
C ILE A 1 1.95 -2.50 5.49
N PHE A 2 3.02 -1.84 5.94
CA PHE A 2 3.41 -0.55 5.38
C PHE A 2 4.40 -0.78 4.24
N MET A 3 4.15 -0.19 3.08
CA MET A 3 4.88 -0.49 1.84
C MET A 3 5.33 0.79 1.16
N ASP A 4 6.61 0.90 0.83
CA ASP A 4 7.09 1.98 -0.03
C ASP A 4 6.69 1.71 -1.48
N ILE A 5 6.19 2.72 -2.20
CA ILE A 5 5.91 2.57 -3.63
C ILE A 5 7.22 2.57 -4.42
N THR A 6 8.16 3.44 -4.08
CA THR A 6 9.41 3.62 -4.83
C THR A 6 10.50 2.75 -4.23
N MET A 7 10.64 1.54 -4.76
CA MET A 7 11.64 0.56 -4.32
C MET A 7 12.49 0.08 -5.51
N PRO A 8 13.77 -0.27 -5.29
CA PRO A 8 14.59 -0.90 -6.33
C PRO A 8 14.10 -2.32 -6.64
N VAL A 9 14.39 -2.80 -7.86
CA VAL A 9 14.05 -4.15 -8.37
C VAL A 9 12.55 -4.38 -8.61
N MET A 10 11.69 -4.12 -7.63
CA MET A 10 10.24 -4.25 -7.72
C MET A 10 9.58 -3.11 -6.97
N ASP A 11 8.70 -2.36 -7.64
CA ASP A 11 7.94 -1.30 -7.00
C ASP A 11 6.83 -1.85 -6.07
N GLY A 12 6.33 -0.99 -5.19
CA GLY A 12 5.29 -1.37 -4.23
C GLY A 12 3.94 -1.70 -4.89
N LEU A 13 3.67 -1.23 -6.11
CA LEU A 13 2.43 -1.53 -6.80
C LEU A 13 2.45 -2.99 -7.26
N GLU A 14 3.54 -3.40 -7.89
CA GLU A 14 3.77 -4.78 -8.31
C GLU A 14 3.83 -5.74 -7.11
N ALA A 15 4.49 -5.33 -6.03
CA ALA A 15 4.47 -6.09 -4.78
C ALA A 15 3.04 -6.27 -4.25
N GLY A 16 2.22 -5.21 -4.25
CA GLY A 16 0.80 -5.28 -3.90
C GLY A 16 0.02 -6.29 -4.76
N ARG A 17 0.19 -6.26 -6.09
CA ARG A 17 -0.48 -7.20 -7.00
C ARG A 17 -0.10 -8.65 -6.67
N ARG A 18 1.18 -8.90 -6.42
CA ARG A 18 1.69 -10.24 -6.09
C ARG A 18 1.18 -10.74 -4.74
N ILE A 19 1.12 -9.88 -3.73
CA ILE A 19 0.53 -10.21 -2.43
C ILE A 19 -0.93 -10.61 -2.62
N ARG A 20 -1.73 -9.79 -3.33
CA ARG A 20 -3.14 -10.12 -3.58
C ARG A 20 -3.32 -11.40 -4.39
N ALA A 21 -2.44 -11.66 -5.37
CA ALA A 21 -2.49 -12.90 -6.13
C ALA A 21 -2.19 -14.12 -5.26
N TYR A 22 -1.18 -14.03 -4.39
CA TYR A 22 -0.84 -15.07 -3.43
C TYR A 22 -1.98 -15.32 -2.43
N GLU A 23 -2.56 -14.27 -1.86
CA GLU A 23 -3.69 -14.38 -0.93
C GLU A 23 -4.88 -15.11 -1.57
N ARG A 24 -5.24 -14.75 -2.80
CA ARG A 24 -6.31 -15.44 -3.54
C ARG A 24 -5.99 -16.90 -3.81
N ALA A 25 -4.76 -17.20 -4.24
CA ALA A 25 -4.34 -18.57 -4.55
C ALA A 25 -4.30 -19.46 -3.30
N ALA A 26 -3.95 -18.88 -2.14
CA ALA A 26 -3.88 -19.59 -0.86
C ALA A 26 -5.20 -19.55 -0.07
N GLY A 27 -6.25 -18.89 -0.57
CA GLY A 27 -7.53 -18.74 0.15
C GLY A 27 -7.42 -17.91 1.43
N LEU A 28 -6.46 -17.00 1.51
CA LEU A 28 -6.20 -16.17 2.67
C LEU A 28 -7.07 -14.91 2.64
N GLN A 29 -7.37 -14.40 3.84
CA GLN A 29 -8.00 -13.08 3.96
C GLN A 29 -7.01 -11.99 3.54
N PRO A 30 -7.47 -10.96 2.81
CA PRO A 30 -6.62 -9.84 2.40
C PRO A 30 -6.00 -9.13 3.61
N VAL A 31 -4.67 -9.01 3.65
CA VAL A 31 -3.98 -8.19 4.64
C VAL A 31 -4.14 -6.71 4.30
N MET A 32 -4.22 -5.84 5.31
CA MET A 32 -4.20 -4.39 5.04
C MET A 32 -2.83 -3.95 4.51
N ILE A 33 -2.78 -3.33 3.33
CA ILE A 33 -1.60 -2.75 2.68
C ILE A 33 -1.75 -1.23 2.65
N VAL A 34 -0.83 -0.54 3.33
CA VAL A 34 -0.75 0.92 3.42
C VAL A 34 0.48 1.38 2.65
N ALA A 35 0.28 2.07 1.53
CA ALA A 35 1.38 2.54 0.72
C ALA A 35 1.90 3.91 1.18
N LEU A 36 3.22 4.06 1.14
CA LEU A 36 3.98 5.26 1.45
C LEU A 36 4.50 5.85 0.14
N THR A 37 4.08 7.06 -0.21
CA THR A 37 4.47 7.70 -1.49
C THR A 37 5.02 9.11 -1.32
N ALA A 38 5.99 9.50 -2.14
CA ALA A 38 6.47 10.87 -2.24
C ALA A 38 5.59 11.75 -3.15
N LEU A 39 4.82 11.14 -4.06
CA LEU A 39 3.91 11.83 -4.98
C LEU A 39 2.49 11.30 -4.83
N ALA A 40 1.54 12.21 -4.62
CA ALA A 40 0.13 11.91 -4.42
C ALA A 40 -0.74 12.41 -5.59
N SER A 41 -0.29 12.21 -6.83
CA SER A 41 -1.14 12.54 -7.98
C SER A 41 -2.38 11.64 -7.99
N GLN A 42 -3.49 12.15 -8.54
CA GLN A 42 -4.74 11.39 -8.63
C GLN A 42 -4.55 10.09 -9.45
N HIS A 43 -3.76 10.15 -10.51
CA HIS A 43 -3.40 8.98 -11.32
C HIS A 43 -2.63 7.94 -10.50
N ALA A 44 -1.61 8.37 -9.74
CA ALA A 44 -0.84 7.46 -8.90
C ALA A 44 -1.71 6.79 -7.81
N ARG A 45 -2.68 7.53 -7.25
CA ARG A 45 -3.65 6.94 -6.32
C ARG A 45 -4.51 5.87 -6.98
N GLN A 46 -5.09 6.17 -8.14
CA GLN A 46 -5.92 5.21 -8.87
C GLN A 46 -5.15 3.94 -9.24
N GLU A 47 -3.94 4.10 -9.77
CA GLU A 47 -3.08 2.98 -10.13
C GLU A 47 -2.78 2.10 -8.92
N ALA A 48 -2.54 2.71 -7.78
CA ALA A 48 -2.16 1.98 -6.60
C ALA A 48 -3.35 1.31 -5.88
N TYR A 49 -4.55 1.90 -5.90
CA TYR A 49 -5.77 1.16 -5.52
C TYR A 49 -6.00 -0.04 -6.45
N SER A 50 -5.79 0.12 -7.76
CA SER A 50 -5.95 -0.97 -8.73
C SER A 50 -4.92 -2.09 -8.52
N SER A 51 -3.77 -1.79 -7.88
CA SER A 51 -2.74 -2.77 -7.55
C SER A 51 -3.02 -3.51 -6.23
N GLY A 52 -4.12 -3.22 -5.54
CA GLY A 52 -4.51 -3.89 -4.31
C GLY A 52 -4.03 -3.23 -3.02
N ILE A 53 -3.60 -1.96 -3.08
CA ILE A 53 -3.32 -1.15 -1.89
C ILE A 53 -4.63 -0.61 -1.31
N ASP A 54 -4.77 -0.63 0.01
CA ASP A 54 -6.00 -0.21 0.70
C ASP A 54 -5.96 1.26 1.12
N LEU A 55 -4.78 1.75 1.53
CA LEU A 55 -4.61 3.10 2.07
C LEU A 55 -3.31 3.74 1.59
N PHE A 56 -3.28 5.07 1.58
CA PHE A 56 -2.12 5.86 1.16
C PHE A 56 -1.72 6.87 2.23
N LEU A 57 -0.43 6.92 2.52
CA LEU A 57 0.20 7.96 3.31
C LEU A 57 1.24 8.68 2.45
N THR A 58 1.20 10.02 2.47
CA THR A 58 2.17 10.84 1.75
C THR A 58 3.37 11.10 2.66
N LYS A 59 4.58 10.91 2.12
CA LYS A 59 5.83 11.20 2.81
C LYS A 59 6.06 12.72 2.86
N PRO A 60 6.59 13.27 3.97
CA PRO A 60 6.94 12.58 5.22
C PRO A 60 5.69 12.22 6.04
N VAL A 61 5.63 10.99 6.54
CA VAL A 61 4.50 10.50 7.35
C VAL A 61 4.69 10.96 8.79
N ARG A 62 3.66 11.57 9.38
CA ARG A 62 3.70 12.00 10.79
C ARG A 62 3.25 10.85 11.67
N TYR A 63 3.87 10.71 12.85
CA TYR A 63 3.53 9.66 13.82
C TYR A 63 2.03 9.64 14.15
N LYS A 64 1.41 10.81 14.34
CA LYS A 64 -0.04 10.96 14.61
C LYS A 64 -0.93 10.38 13.51
N ASP A 65 -0.47 10.35 12.26
CA ASP A 65 -1.26 9.79 11.16
C ASP A 65 -1.23 8.25 11.20
N ILE A 66 -0.15 7.67 11.71
CA ILE A 66 0.01 6.22 11.91
C ILE A 66 -0.73 5.76 13.17
N GLU A 67 -0.63 6.52 14.26
CA GLU A 67 -1.27 6.22 15.55
C GLU A 67 -2.78 5.98 15.40
N LYS A 68 -3.46 6.86 14.66
CA LYS A 68 -4.89 6.74 14.33
C LYS A 68 -5.28 5.48 13.56
N MET A 69 -4.33 4.78 12.96
CA MET A 69 -4.61 3.54 12.21
C MET A 69 -4.64 2.30 13.10
N PHE A 70 -4.18 2.42 14.35
CA PHE A 70 -4.16 1.35 15.35
C PHE A 70 -5.18 1.56 16.47
N GLU A 71 -5.84 2.73 16.48
CA GLU A 71 -6.97 2.99 17.36
C GLU A 71 -8.21 2.35 16.72
N ASP A 72 -8.78 1.35 17.40
CA ASP A 72 -9.97 0.58 16.99
C ASP A 72 -11.23 1.46 16.86
#